data_AF-A0A329B1F2-F1
#
_entry.id   AF-A0A329B1F2-F1
#
_cell.length_a   1.000
_cell.length_b   1.000
_cell.length_c   1.000
_cell.angle_alpha   90.00
_cell.angle_beta   90.00
_cell.angle_gamma   90.00
#
_symmetry.space_group_name_H-M   'P 1'
#
loop_
_entity.id
_entity.type
_entity.pdbx_description
1 polymer ?
#
loop_
_entity_poly.entity_id
_entity_poly.type
_entity_poly.pdbx_seq_one_letter_code
_entity_poly.pdbx_strand_id
1 'polypeptide(L)'
;MNRLDASVVAVNCEASLALVEVELDNGTRLTAMMAGGAGAFVPGARVTAGFKSAEVSLAKGALGRISLRNRLVATIDSLDLGRLMARVTLDCDGHKIVSLITARAASDLELAPGDAVTALIKANELSLWIEAGDGPC
;
A
#
# COMPACT_ATOMS: atom_id res chain seq x y z
N MET A 1 -7.51 7.60 -3.91
CA MET A 1 -6.92 7.20 -2.62
C MET A 1 -7.16 5.72 -2.48
N ASN A 2 -6.12 4.93 -2.24
CA ASN A 2 -6.25 3.50 -1.99
C ASN A 2 -6.59 3.28 -0.52
N ARG A 3 -7.44 2.29 -0.22
CA ARG A 3 -7.84 1.89 1.13
C ARG A 3 -7.93 0.38 1.16
N LEU A 4 -7.31 -0.22 2.17
CA LEU A 4 -7.23 -1.66 2.38
C LEU A 4 -7.59 -1.94 3.84
N ASP A 5 -8.50 -2.86 4.07
CA ASP A 5 -8.87 -3.27 5.42
C ASP A 5 -7.81 -4.21 5.97
N ALA A 6 -7.41 -3.99 7.21
CA ALA A 6 -6.31 -4.70 7.84
C ALA A 6 -6.54 -4.87 9.34
N SER A 7 -5.70 -5.70 9.95
CA SER A 7 -5.60 -5.81 11.40
C SER A 7 -4.19 -5.47 11.87
N VAL A 8 -4.06 -4.78 13.00
CA VAL A 8 -2.77 -4.48 13.60
C VAL A 8 -2.12 -5.77 14.10
N VAL A 9 -0.86 -6.00 13.75
CA VAL A 9 -0.08 -7.17 14.18
C VAL A 9 0.97 -6.78 15.23
N ALA A 10 1.67 -5.68 14.99
CA ALA A 10 2.73 -5.22 15.88
C ALA A 10 2.81 -3.69 15.90
N VAL A 11 3.26 -3.15 17.03
CA VAL A 11 3.47 -1.72 17.23
C VAL A 11 4.81 -1.53 17.92
N ASN A 12 5.72 -0.85 17.23
CA ASN A 12 7.06 -0.55 17.72
C ASN A 12 7.18 0.96 17.88
N CYS A 13 7.20 1.43 19.12
CA CYS A 13 7.32 2.86 19.44
C CYS A 13 8.73 3.17 19.93
N GLU A 14 9.39 4.14 19.29
CA GLU A 14 10.66 4.70 19.73
C GLU A 14 10.57 6.22 19.76
N ALA A 15 10.70 6.80 20.95
CA ALA A 15 10.63 8.25 21.19
C ALA A 15 9.40 8.91 20.55
N SER A 16 9.57 9.53 19.38
CA SER A 16 8.55 10.28 18.65
C SER A 16 8.08 9.60 17.36
N LEU A 17 8.48 8.35 17.13
CA LEU A 17 8.09 7.58 15.96
C LEU A 17 7.47 6.25 16.37
N ALA A 18 6.49 5.82 15.58
CA ALA A 18 5.95 4.48 15.67
C ALA A 18 6.00 3.81 14.29
N LEU A 19 6.42 2.55 14.29
CA LEU A 19 6.20 1.62 13.18
C LEU A 19 5.06 0.70 13.57
N VAL A 20 4.00 0.73 12.79
CA VAL A 20 2.82 -0.13 12.97
C VAL A 20 2.78 -1.12 11.82
N GLU A 21 2.84 -2.40 12.14
CA GLU A 21 2.68 -3.49 11.18
C GLU A 21 1.22 -3.92 11.19
N VAL A 22 0.63 -4.00 9.99
CA VAL A 22 -0.74 -4.43 9.76
C VAL A 22 -0.75 -5.57 8.74
N GLU A 23 -1.73 -6.45 8.84
CA GLU A 23 -1.90 -7.60 7.95
C GLU A 23 -3.28 -7.56 7.30
N LEU A 24 -3.30 -7.72 5.98
CA LEU A 24 -4.51 -7.88 5.17
C LEU A 24 -5.05 -9.31 5.33
N ASP A 25 -6.30 -9.55 4.94
CA ASP A 25 -6.92 -10.88 5.00
C ASP A 25 -6.21 -11.95 4.14
N ASN A 26 -5.53 -11.55 3.07
CA ASN A 26 -4.71 -12.43 2.23
C ASN A 26 -3.30 -12.69 2.81
N GLY A 27 -3.03 -12.25 4.05
CA GLY A 27 -1.75 -12.44 4.75
C GLY A 27 -0.65 -11.46 4.32
N THR A 28 -0.93 -10.53 3.39
CA THR A 28 0.04 -9.49 3.02
C THR A 28 0.25 -8.54 4.19
N ARG A 29 1.52 -8.32 4.54
CA ARG A 29 1.89 -7.38 5.61
C ARG A 29 2.33 -6.03 5.08
N LEU A 30 1.84 -4.98 5.72
CA LEU A 30 2.19 -3.60 5.45
C LEU A 30 2.73 -2.94 6.72
N THR A 31 3.67 -2.03 6.56
CA THR A 31 4.24 -1.20 7.62
C THR A 31 3.87 0.26 7.38
N ALA A 32 3.22 0.87 8.36
CA ALA A 32 3.03 2.31 8.44
C ALA A 32 4.08 2.90 9.38
N MET A 33 4.64 4.05 9.00
CA MET A 33 5.46 4.87 9.87
C MET A 33 4.71 6.15 10.18
N MET A 34 4.60 6.49 11.46
CA MET A 34 3.90 7.69 11.90
C MET A 34 4.67 8.44 12.97
N ALA A 35 4.51 9.77 12.96
CA ALA A 35 5.04 10.64 14.00
C ALA A 35 4.08 10.66 15.20
N GLY A 36 4.64 10.66 16.41
CA GLY A 36 3.91 10.60 17.67
C GLY A 36 3.71 9.18 18.18
N GLY A 37 2.81 9.04 19.17
CA GLY A 37 2.50 7.77 19.79
C GLY A 37 1.43 6.99 19.03
N ALA A 38 1.64 5.69 18.86
CA ALA A 38 0.65 4.76 18.30
C ALA A 38 -0.27 4.16 19.37
N GLY A 39 -0.55 4.87 20.47
CA GLY A 39 -1.24 4.33 21.64
C GLY A 39 -2.66 3.82 21.40
N ALA A 40 -3.29 4.23 20.31
CA ALA A 40 -4.61 3.73 19.91
C ALA A 40 -4.54 2.44 19.06
N PHE A 41 -3.36 2.10 18.53
CA PHE A 41 -3.14 0.88 17.77
C PHE A 41 -2.65 -0.22 18.72
N VAL A 42 -3.42 -1.29 18.82
CA VAL A 42 -3.07 -2.47 19.61
C VAL A 42 -3.21 -3.71 18.72
N PRO A 43 -2.37 -4.75 18.89
CA PRO A 43 -2.52 -5.99 18.13
C PRO A 43 -3.96 -6.52 18.16
N GLY A 44 -4.48 -6.90 16.99
CA GLY A 44 -5.86 -7.33 16.77
C GLY A 44 -6.84 -6.20 16.44
N ALA A 45 -6.49 -4.93 16.64
CA ALA A 45 -7.35 -3.81 16.28
C ALA A 45 -7.59 -3.77 14.77
N ARG A 46 -8.85 -3.59 14.37
CA ARG A 46 -9.26 -3.40 12.98
C ARG A 46 -8.95 -1.98 12.53
N VAL A 47 -8.31 -1.86 11.38
CA VAL A 47 -7.89 -0.58 10.82
C VAL A 47 -8.06 -0.55 9.31
N THR A 48 -8.32 0.63 8.77
CA THR A 48 -8.14 0.90 7.34
C THR A 48 -6.74 1.44 7.12
N ALA A 49 -5.96 0.80 6.24
CA ALA A 49 -4.69 1.29 5.74
C ALA A 49 -4.90 2.04 4.42
N GLY A 50 -4.42 3.27 4.30
CA GLY A 50 -4.63 4.05 3.09
C GLY A 50 -3.45 4.92 2.69
N PHE A 51 -3.35 5.11 1.38
CA PHE A 51 -2.21 5.73 0.72
C PHE A 51 -2.65 6.32 -0.62
N LYS A 52 -1.97 7.39 -1.05
CA LYS A 52 -2.32 8.07 -2.30
C LYS A 52 -1.84 7.23 -3.48
N SER A 53 -2.60 7.27 -4.57
CA SER A 53 -2.25 6.56 -5.81
C SER A 53 -0.92 7.03 -6.40
N ALA A 54 -0.57 8.31 -6.19
CA ALA A 54 0.72 8.89 -6.62
C ALA A 54 1.93 8.39 -5.82
N GLU A 55 1.71 7.78 -4.65
CA GLU A 55 2.77 7.21 -3.81
C GLU A 55 2.98 5.71 -4.05
N VAL A 56 2.33 5.16 -5.08
CA VAL A 56 2.47 3.76 -5.50
C VAL A 56 3.38 3.70 -6.70
N SER A 57 4.64 3.33 -6.47
CA SER A 57 5.59 3.03 -7.54
C SER A 57 5.40 1.61 -8.06
N LEU A 58 5.75 1.36 -9.33
CA LEU A 58 5.64 0.04 -9.94
C LEU A 58 7.00 -0.47 -10.39
N ALA A 59 7.18 -1.78 -10.25
CA ALA A 59 8.30 -2.51 -10.80
C ALA A 59 7.79 -3.73 -11.58
N LYS A 60 8.38 -3.97 -12.74
CA LYS A 60 8.16 -5.16 -13.56
C LYS A 60 9.46 -5.98 -13.59
N GLY A 61 9.37 -7.27 -13.27
CA GLY A 61 10.53 -8.16 -13.17
C GLY A 61 11.25 -8.13 -11.81
N ALA A 62 12.53 -8.52 -11.81
CA ALA A 62 13.31 -8.71 -10.60
C ALA A 62 13.65 -7.38 -9.90
N LEU A 63 13.43 -7.34 -8.57
CA LEU A 63 13.76 -6.20 -7.72
C LEU A 63 15.08 -6.41 -6.99
N GLY A 64 15.93 -5.38 -7.01
CA GLY A 64 17.11 -5.30 -6.15
C GLY A 64 16.78 -4.96 -4.69
N ARG A 65 17.81 -4.55 -3.94
CA ARG A 65 17.64 -4.04 -2.58
C ARG A 65 17.19 -2.58 -2.62
N ILE A 66 15.92 -2.33 -2.29
CA ILE A 66 15.31 -1.00 -2.24
C ILE A 66 14.66 -0.75 -0.88
N SER A 67 14.51 0.53 -0.51
CA SER A 67 13.95 0.97 0.77
C SER A 67 12.43 1.10 0.79
N LEU A 68 11.72 0.82 -0.32
CA LEU A 68 10.26 0.73 -0.33
C LEU A 68 9.84 -0.53 0.44
N ARG A 69 9.28 -0.30 1.64
CA ARG A 69 9.01 -1.31 2.65
C ARG A 69 7.79 -2.16 2.31
N ASN A 70 6.75 -1.52 1.79
CA ASN A 70 5.50 -2.17 1.42
C ASN A 70 5.61 -2.63 -0.01
N ARG A 71 5.46 -3.95 -0.22
CA ARG A 71 5.59 -4.58 -1.53
C ARG A 71 4.40 -5.50 -1.73
N LEU A 72 3.49 -5.11 -2.61
CA LEU A 72 2.34 -5.91 -2.97
C LEU A 72 2.57 -6.49 -4.36
N VAL A 73 2.65 -7.82 -4.45
CA VAL A 73 2.63 -8.49 -5.76
C VAL A 73 1.26 -8.28 -6.37
N ALA A 74 1.22 -7.92 -7.64
CA ALA A 74 -0.01 -7.53 -8.29
C ALA A 74 -0.05 -7.96 -9.77
N THR A 75 -1.26 -8.10 -10.29
CA THR A 75 -1.51 -8.17 -11.72
C THR A 75 -2.14 -6.87 -12.19
N ILE A 76 -1.74 -6.36 -13.35
CA ILE A 76 -2.38 -5.17 -13.95
C ILE A 76 -3.75 -5.57 -14.50
N ASP A 77 -4.83 -5.00 -13.95
CA ASP A 77 -6.17 -5.16 -14.52
C ASP A 77 -6.38 -4.25 -15.72
N SER A 78 -5.98 -2.98 -15.59
CA SER A 78 -6.16 -1.97 -16.62
C SER A 78 -5.10 -0.88 -16.55
N LEU A 79 -4.78 -0.33 -17.73
CA LEU A 79 -3.85 0.77 -17.91
C LEU A 79 -4.53 1.85 -18.76
N ASP A 80 -4.75 3.02 -18.17
CA ASP A 80 -5.17 4.22 -18.87
C ASP A 80 -3.95 5.14 -19.07
N LEU A 81 -3.42 5.14 -20.29
CA LEU A 81 -2.22 5.88 -20.66
C LEU A 81 -2.59 7.26 -21.21
N GLY A 82 -2.44 8.28 -20.37
CA GLY A 82 -2.57 9.68 -20.76
C GLY A 82 -1.28 10.24 -21.37
N ARG A 83 -1.30 11.55 -21.67
CA ARG A 83 -0.10 12.25 -22.21
C ARG A 83 1.00 12.46 -21.18
N LEU A 84 0.63 12.74 -19.93
CA LEU A 84 1.58 13.05 -18.86
C LEU A 84 1.60 11.97 -17.78
N MET A 85 0.42 11.47 -17.42
CA MET A 85 0.21 10.49 -16.35
C MET A 85 -0.39 9.21 -16.93
N ALA A 86 -0.12 8.09 -16.27
CA ALA A 86 -0.75 6.81 -16.48
C ALA A 86 -1.46 6.38 -15.19
N ARG A 87 -2.73 5.99 -15.31
CA ARG A 87 -3.48 5.37 -14.22
C ARG A 87 -3.46 3.86 -14.42
N VAL A 88 -2.89 3.15 -13.46
CA VAL A 88 -2.76 1.70 -13.48
C VAL A 88 -3.64 1.12 -12.38
N THR A 89 -4.63 0.30 -12.75
CA THR A 89 -5.45 -0.46 -11.80
C THR A 89 -4.84 -1.83 -11.60
N LEU A 90 -4.67 -2.23 -10.36
CA LEU A 90 -3.92 -3.41 -9.95
C LEU A 90 -4.80 -4.30 -9.07
N ASP A 91 -4.68 -5.61 -9.28
CA ASP A 91 -5.18 -6.64 -8.38
C ASP A 91 -4.04 -7.20 -7.54
N CYS A 92 -4.10 -6.97 -6.23
CA CYS A 92 -3.15 -7.49 -5.25
C CYS A 92 -3.78 -8.66 -4.49
N ASP A 93 -4.11 -9.74 -5.20
CA ASP A 93 -4.74 -10.94 -4.65
C ASP A 93 -6.05 -10.60 -3.92
N GLY A 94 -7.04 -10.11 -4.69
CA GLY A 94 -8.35 -9.68 -4.19
C GLY A 94 -8.43 -8.22 -3.75
N HIS A 95 -7.28 -7.57 -3.52
CA HIS A 95 -7.22 -6.16 -3.14
C HIS A 95 -6.99 -5.24 -4.34
N LYS A 96 -7.99 -4.45 -4.72
CA LYS A 96 -7.86 -3.47 -5.82
C LYS A 96 -7.15 -2.21 -5.34
N ILE A 97 -6.04 -1.86 -5.98
CA ILE A 97 -5.36 -0.58 -5.77
C ILE A 97 -5.10 0.14 -7.10
N VAL A 98 -4.83 1.43 -7.02
CA VAL A 98 -4.50 2.28 -8.15
C VAL A 98 -3.15 2.91 -7.94
N SER A 99 -2.29 2.79 -8.95
CA SER A 99 -1.06 3.56 -9.10
C SER A 99 -1.26 4.68 -10.12
N LEU A 100 -0.74 5.86 -9.81
CA LEU A 100 -0.71 7.00 -10.71
C LEU A 100 0.75 7.40 -10.92
N ILE A 101 1.34 6.97 -12.03
CA ILE A 101 2.74 7.23 -12.40
C ILE A 101 2.80 8.08 -13.66
N THR A 102 4.00 8.51 -14.06
CA THR A 102 4.15 9.22 -15.34
C THR A 102 3.86 8.28 -16.50
N ALA A 103 3.29 8.81 -17.59
CA ALA A 103 3.08 8.06 -18.82
C ALA A 103 4.41 7.50 -19.35
N ARG A 104 5.49 8.29 -19.22
CA ARG A 104 6.84 7.87 -19.56
C ARG A 104 7.28 6.64 -18.75
N ALA A 105 7.09 6.64 -17.43
CA ALA A 105 7.47 5.49 -16.61
C ALA A 105 6.68 4.22 -16.96
N ALA A 106 5.38 4.35 -17.26
CA ALA A 106 4.57 3.22 -17.71
C ALA A 106 5.07 2.66 -19.06
N SER A 107 5.44 3.52 -20.00
CA SER A 107 6.02 3.12 -21.28
C SER A 107 7.42 2.53 -21.15
N ASP A 108 8.29 3.14 -20.33
CA ASP A 108 9.67 2.67 -20.09
C ASP A 108 9.68 1.28 -19.40
N LEU A 109 8.65 0.98 -18.61
CA LEU A 109 8.43 -0.34 -18.01
C LEU A 109 7.66 -1.31 -18.91
N GLU A 110 7.22 -0.86 -20.09
CA GLU A 110 6.42 -1.65 -21.04
C GLU A 110 5.19 -2.30 -20.37
N LEU A 111 4.46 -1.52 -19.55
CA LEU A 111 3.30 -2.02 -18.82
C LEU A 111 2.13 -2.32 -19.76
N ALA A 112 1.46 -3.45 -19.51
CA ALA A 112 0.24 -3.86 -20.18
C ALA A 112 -0.71 -4.59 -19.20
N PRO A 113 -2.04 -4.57 -19.44
CA PRO A 113 -2.97 -5.43 -18.72
C PRO A 113 -2.54 -6.91 -18.77
N GLY A 114 -2.64 -7.60 -17.64
CA GLY A 114 -2.18 -8.97 -17.45
C GLY A 114 -0.73 -9.11 -16.98
N ASP A 115 0.06 -8.04 -16.98
CA ASP A 115 1.43 -8.10 -16.46
C ASP A 115 1.46 -8.35 -14.95
N ALA A 116 2.40 -9.20 -14.53
CA ALA A 116 2.80 -9.33 -13.14
C ALA A 116 3.78 -8.20 -12.77
N VAL A 117 3.42 -7.43 -11.74
CA VAL A 117 4.21 -6.30 -11.22
C VAL A 117 4.27 -6.33 -9.70
N THR A 118 5.15 -5.53 -9.12
CA THR A 118 5.14 -5.24 -7.68
C THR A 118 4.80 -3.77 -7.46
N ALA A 119 3.74 -3.51 -6.70
CA ALA A 119 3.39 -2.20 -6.18
C ALA A 119 4.21 -1.89 -4.93
N LEU A 120 4.88 -0.75 -4.93
CA LEU A 120 5.86 -0.36 -3.94
C LEU A 120 5.45 0.94 -3.27
N ILE A 121 5.32 0.91 -1.94
CA ILE A 121 4.96 2.08 -1.12
C ILE A 121 5.98 2.23 0.01
N LYS A 122 6.38 3.47 0.30
CA LYS A 122 7.25 3.76 1.44
C LYS A 122 6.43 3.76 2.73
N ALA A 123 7.02 3.35 3.85
CA ALA A 123 6.29 3.19 5.11
C ALA A 123 5.62 4.49 5.60
N ASN A 124 6.23 5.65 5.33
CA ASN A 124 5.72 6.95 5.74
C ASN A 124 4.60 7.52 4.85
N GLU A 125 4.25 6.84 3.76
CA GLU A 125 3.12 7.21 2.88
C GLU A 125 1.86 6.40 3.15
N LEU A 126 1.92 5.48 4.13
CA LEU A 126 0.79 4.70 4.61
C LEU A 126 0.21 5.34 5.87
N SER A 127 -1.06 5.71 5.82
CA SER A 127 -1.84 6.21 6.96
C SER A 127 -2.78 5.12 7.47
N LEU A 128 -3.01 5.08 8.77
CA LEU A 128 -3.92 4.13 9.43
C LEU A 128 -5.06 4.88 10.11
N TRP A 129 -6.27 4.34 9.99
CA TRP A 129 -7.45 4.79 10.74
C TRP A 129 -8.07 3.60 11.45
N ILE A 130 -8.43 3.76 12.72
CA ILE A 130 -9.14 2.72 13.47
C ILE A 130 -10.56 2.65 12.96
N GLU A 131 -11.03 1.45 12.68
CA GLU A 131 -12.46 1.23 12.45
C GLU A 131 -13.15 1.35 13.81
N ALA A 132 -14.09 2.28 13.93
CA ALA A 132 -14.95 2.29 15.10
C ALA A 132 -15.67 0.94 15.13
N GLY A 133 -15.38 0.12 16.13
CA GLY A 133 -16.14 -1.09 16.33
C GLY A 133 -17.61 -0.70 16.50
N ASP A 134 -18.50 -1.39 15.79
CA ASP A 134 -19.89 -1.49 16.21
C ASP A 134 -19.90 -2.24 17.56
N GLY A 135 -19.48 -1.55 18.62
CA GLY A 135 -19.72 -1.98 19.98
C GLY A 135 -21.22 -1.88 20.24
N PRO A 136 -21.83 -2.84 20.95
CA PRO A 136 -23.25 -2.77 21.21
C PRO A 136 -23.51 -1.52 22.07
N CYS A 137 -24.51 -0.73 21.68
CA CYS A 137 -25.15 0.22 22.58
C CYS A 137 -25.62 -0.49 23.87
#